data_AF-A0A2N2PL04-F1
#
_entry.id   AF-A0A2N2PL04-F1
#
_cell.length_a   1.000
_cell.length_b   1.000
_cell.length_c   1.000
_cell.angle_alpha   90.00
_cell.angle_beta   90.00
_cell.angle_gamma   90.00
#
_symmetry.space_group_name_H-M   'P 1'
#
loop_
_entity.id
_entity.type
_entity.pdbx_description
1 polymer ?
#
loop_
_entity_poly.entity_id
_entity_poly.type
_entity_poly.pdbx_seq_one_letter_code
_entity_poly.pdbx_strand_id
1 'polypeptide(L)'
;MPSRTISDITVVYDVGELATAELLSDTVAKVLPLIQESWGLGGPKDCRIYVMTSWWGFFFQSAPWFWRILLILAWPLWCFRARRAWPYSAGWTQRYGRQVAIGIKPPRLLEVSDKRIGRHLFVEEKNSETKIRHLMCHELTHACAASLKLPAWLNEGLAAVTVDRYLGKRTIRPDTVELLRSYRPKHRPPTYRELLRLEEQVFAYHAVRGYWLVQYLEESQAGCLKRLLSSWQGDGAGEAEIARVLGMELGNFWDQIDDRMVAYFEMKGVISSVA
;
A
#
# COMPACT_ATOMS: atom_id res chain seq x y z
N MET A 1 25.60 9.82 6.38
CA MET A 1 24.97 9.35 5.13
C MET A 1 24.64 10.57 4.29
N PRO A 2 24.91 10.55 2.98
CA PRO A 2 24.42 11.58 2.06
C PRO A 2 22.89 11.64 2.06
N SER A 3 22.36 12.82 1.76
CA SER A 3 20.92 13.06 1.65
C SER A 3 20.59 14.09 0.58
N ARG A 4 19.38 14.01 0.02
CA ARG A 4 18.81 15.01 -0.89
C ARG A 4 17.38 15.35 -0.45
N THR A 5 16.96 16.59 -0.66
CA THR A 5 15.61 17.05 -0.26
C THR A 5 14.80 17.41 -1.49
N ILE A 6 13.55 16.93 -1.54
CA ILE A 6 12.57 17.24 -2.59
C ILE A 6 11.29 17.66 -1.90
N SER A 7 10.90 18.92 -2.13
CA SER A 7 9.88 19.59 -1.34
C SER A 7 10.23 19.50 0.16
N ASP A 8 9.46 18.74 0.95
CA ASP A 8 9.67 18.52 2.38
C ASP A 8 10.11 17.08 2.72
N ILE A 9 10.50 16.30 1.70
CA ILE A 9 10.87 14.89 1.83
C ILE A 9 12.37 14.73 1.65
N THR A 10 13.03 14.09 2.62
CA THR A 10 14.48 13.83 2.56
C THR A 10 14.75 12.39 2.12
N VAL A 11 15.49 12.20 1.03
CA VAL A 11 16.00 10.90 0.59
C VAL A 11 17.40 10.68 1.16
N VAL A 12 17.60 9.61 1.92
CA VAL A 12 18.83 9.21 2.61
C VAL A 12 19.33 7.91 2.00
N TYR A 13 20.63 7.83 1.70
CA TYR A 13 21.21 6.69 1.00
C TYR A 13 22.66 6.45 1.39
N ASP A 14 23.15 5.25 1.11
CA ASP A 14 24.58 4.93 1.13
C ASP A 14 25.24 5.39 -0.17
N VAL A 15 26.52 5.77 -0.17
CA VAL A 15 27.22 6.33 -1.35
C VAL A 15 27.11 5.43 -2.59
N GLY A 16 27.12 4.11 -2.40
CA GLY A 16 26.97 3.13 -3.48
C GLY A 16 25.55 2.99 -4.06
N GLU A 17 24.57 3.70 -3.50
CA GLU A 17 23.15 3.59 -3.86
C GLU A 17 22.60 4.90 -4.47
N LEU A 18 23.48 5.76 -4.99
CA LEU A 18 23.11 7.06 -5.56
C LEU A 18 22.07 6.94 -6.69
N ALA A 19 22.26 6.00 -7.62
CA ALA A 19 21.33 5.78 -8.74
C ALA A 19 19.92 5.42 -8.26
N THR A 20 19.82 4.57 -7.23
CA THR A 20 18.53 4.26 -6.58
C THR A 20 17.94 5.52 -5.95
N ALA A 21 18.73 6.31 -5.24
CA ALA A 21 18.25 7.54 -4.60
C ALA A 21 17.74 8.59 -5.61
N GLU A 22 18.37 8.69 -6.79
CA GLU A 22 17.93 9.53 -7.91
C GLU A 22 16.61 9.03 -8.49
N LEU A 23 16.48 7.72 -8.67
CA LEU A 23 15.24 7.11 -9.13
C LEU A 23 14.07 7.34 -8.16
N LEU A 24 14.30 7.20 -6.85
CA LEU A 24 13.30 7.47 -5.82
C LEU A 24 12.91 8.95 -5.82
N SER A 25 13.91 9.82 -5.88
CA SER A 25 13.75 11.27 -5.98
C SER A 25 12.83 11.69 -7.12
N ASP A 26 13.13 11.23 -8.33
CA ASP A 26 12.33 11.52 -9.53
C ASP A 26 10.90 10.97 -9.43
N THR A 27 10.75 9.82 -8.76
CA THR A 27 9.44 9.20 -8.58
C THR A 27 8.59 10.01 -7.61
N VAL A 28 9.16 10.48 -6.49
CA VAL A 28 8.48 11.33 -5.52
C VAL A 28 7.94 12.61 -6.18
N ALA A 29 8.77 13.28 -6.99
CA ALA A 29 8.38 14.51 -7.68
C ALA A 29 7.16 14.33 -8.61
N LYS A 30 6.99 13.14 -9.20
CA LYS A 30 5.88 12.81 -10.10
C LYS A 30 4.65 12.27 -9.36
N VAL A 31 4.86 11.44 -8.36
CA VAL A 31 3.77 10.73 -7.67
C VAL A 31 3.08 11.62 -6.64
N LEU A 32 3.80 12.53 -5.98
CA LEU A 32 3.20 13.36 -4.94
C LEU A 32 2.05 14.23 -5.47
N PRO A 33 2.17 14.94 -6.62
CA PRO A 33 1.03 15.63 -7.24
C PRO A 33 -0.10 14.69 -7.64
N LEU A 34 0.23 13.50 -8.17
CA LEU A 34 -0.77 12.50 -8.56
C LEU A 34 -1.61 12.02 -7.36
N ILE A 35 -0.99 11.79 -6.21
CA ILE A 35 -1.69 11.42 -4.96
C ILE A 35 -2.63 12.55 -4.52
N GLN A 36 -2.16 13.80 -4.56
CA GLN A 36 -2.96 14.98 -4.19
C GLN A 36 -4.16 15.15 -5.13
N GLU A 37 -3.93 15.00 -6.44
CA GLU A 37 -4.98 15.09 -7.45
C GLU A 37 -6.01 13.97 -7.28
N SER A 38 -5.53 12.73 -7.16
CA SER A 38 -6.35 11.52 -7.06
C SER A 38 -7.20 11.49 -5.79
N TRP A 39 -6.59 11.78 -4.64
CA TRP A 39 -7.16 11.45 -3.34
C TRP A 39 -7.38 12.67 -2.44
N GLY A 40 -6.88 13.84 -2.83
CA GLY A 40 -6.92 15.04 -1.98
C GLY A 40 -6.02 14.94 -0.74
N LEU A 41 -5.14 13.94 -0.70
CA LEU A 41 -4.23 13.73 0.42
C LEU A 41 -3.07 14.72 0.32
N GLY A 42 -2.83 15.47 1.39
CA GLY A 42 -1.66 16.33 1.49
C GLY A 42 -0.35 15.54 1.52
N GLY A 43 0.77 16.23 1.31
CA GLY A 43 2.08 15.60 1.44
C GLY A 43 2.39 15.16 2.87
N PRO A 44 3.21 14.11 3.05
CA PRO A 44 3.57 13.63 4.37
C PRO A 44 4.49 14.66 5.05
N LYS A 45 4.14 15.08 6.26
CA LYS A 45 4.96 16.01 7.05
C LYS A 45 6.14 15.26 7.65
N ASP A 46 7.34 15.82 7.55
CA ASP A 46 8.58 15.24 8.11
C ASP A 46 8.78 13.78 7.66
N CYS A 47 8.85 13.60 6.33
CA CYS A 47 9.01 12.30 5.70
C CYS A 47 10.46 12.08 5.28
N ARG A 48 10.99 10.90 5.61
CA ARG A 48 12.34 10.49 5.20
C ARG A 48 12.29 9.19 4.45
N ILE A 49 12.85 9.17 3.25
CA ILE A 49 12.96 7.99 2.40
C ILE A 49 14.37 7.45 2.53
N TYR A 50 14.52 6.16 2.74
CA TYR A 50 15.79 5.47 2.89
C TYR A 50 15.95 4.45 1.77
N VAL A 51 17.11 4.46 1.09
CA VAL A 51 17.52 3.27 0.34
C VAL A 51 17.90 2.20 1.36
N MET A 52 17.01 1.22 1.52
CA MET A 52 16.97 0.29 2.62
C MET A 52 17.84 -0.94 2.33
N THR A 53 19.11 -0.85 2.71
CA THR A 53 20.09 -1.95 2.55
C THR A 53 20.03 -3.00 3.66
N SER A 54 19.50 -2.64 4.83
CA SER A 54 19.25 -3.55 5.96
C SER A 54 18.01 -3.11 6.73
N TRP A 55 17.19 -4.06 7.21
CA TRP A 55 16.04 -3.73 8.06
C TRP A 55 16.49 -3.07 9.37
N TRP A 56 17.54 -3.61 10.01
CA TRP A 56 18.03 -3.10 11.28
C TRP A 56 18.54 -1.66 11.14
N GLY A 57 19.39 -1.42 10.14
CA GLY A 57 19.91 -0.09 9.84
C GLY A 57 18.77 0.88 9.56
N PHE A 58 17.81 0.50 8.72
CA PHE A 58 16.65 1.34 8.42
C PHE A 58 15.91 1.76 9.68
N PHE A 59 15.55 0.82 10.56
CA PHE A 59 14.75 1.15 11.72
C PHE A 59 15.49 1.99 12.76
N PHE A 60 16.75 1.69 13.05
CA PHE A 60 17.55 2.49 13.98
C PHE A 60 17.88 3.87 13.42
N GLN A 61 18.19 3.98 12.13
CA GLN A 61 18.55 5.24 11.48
C GLN A 61 17.32 6.15 11.30
N SER A 62 16.17 5.57 10.97
CA SER A 62 14.93 6.31 10.77
C SER A 62 14.26 6.77 12.06
N ALA A 63 14.47 6.06 13.18
CA ALA A 63 13.87 6.39 14.45
C ALA A 63 14.46 7.68 15.07
N PRO A 64 13.61 8.61 15.55
CA PRO A 64 14.04 9.69 16.45
C PRO A 64 14.68 9.13 17.73
N TRP A 65 15.47 9.95 18.42
CA TRP A 65 16.30 9.47 19.54
C TRP A 65 15.50 8.75 20.65
N PHE A 66 14.36 9.31 21.07
CA PHE A 66 13.50 8.67 22.09
C PHE A 66 12.96 7.32 21.60
N TRP A 67 12.62 7.22 20.31
CA TRP A 67 12.16 5.97 19.70
C TRP A 67 13.25 4.92 19.60
N ARG A 68 14.53 5.31 19.47
CA ARG A 68 15.65 4.35 19.50
C ARG A 68 15.72 3.63 20.84
N ILE A 69 15.52 4.35 21.95
CA ILE A 69 15.49 3.75 23.30
C ILE A 69 14.32 2.76 23.39
N LEU A 70 13.13 3.16 22.94
CA LEU A 70 11.96 2.26 22.94
C LEU A 70 12.17 1.04 22.04
N LEU A 71 12.80 1.18 20.88
CA LEU A 71 13.13 0.07 19.99
C LEU A 71 14.12 -0.91 20.62
N ILE A 72 15.10 -0.42 21.38
CA ILE A 72 16.04 -1.26 22.14
C ILE A 72 15.29 -2.02 23.24
N LEU A 73 14.40 -1.35 23.97
CA LEU A 73 13.63 -2.00 25.04
C LEU A 73 12.63 -3.03 24.50
N ALA A 74 11.98 -2.73 23.37
CA ALA A 74 11.05 -3.64 22.69
C ALA A 74 11.76 -4.66 21.78
N TRP A 75 13.10 -4.66 21.76
CA TRP A 75 13.93 -5.37 20.80
C TRP A 75 13.60 -6.86 20.69
N PRO A 76 13.50 -7.64 21.79
CA PRO A 76 13.30 -9.07 21.70
C PRO A 76 12.00 -9.44 20.98
N LEU A 77 10.92 -8.68 21.18
CA LEU A 77 9.63 -8.95 20.54
C LEU A 77 9.61 -8.50 19.08
N TRP A 78 10.29 -7.39 18.80
CA TRP A 78 10.18 -6.73 17.52
C TRP A 78 11.17 -7.26 16.48
N CYS A 79 12.37 -7.69 16.90
CA CYS A 79 13.41 -8.21 16.02
C CYS A 79 12.96 -9.49 15.30
N PHE A 80 12.27 -10.40 15.99
CA PHE A 80 11.72 -11.62 15.37
C PHE A 80 10.71 -11.27 14.27
N ARG A 81 9.85 -10.28 14.52
CA ARG A 81 8.83 -9.85 13.57
C ARG A 81 9.45 -9.21 12.34
N ALA A 82 10.38 -8.27 12.53
CA ALA A 82 11.07 -7.59 11.44
C ALA A 82 11.89 -8.57 10.60
N ARG A 83 12.64 -9.48 11.24
CA ARG A 83 13.42 -10.51 10.55
C ARG A 83 12.55 -11.48 9.73
N ARG A 84 11.36 -11.84 10.23
CA ARG A 84 10.42 -12.71 9.50
C ARG A 84 9.80 -12.02 8.29
N ALA A 85 9.51 -10.72 8.38
CA ALA A 85 8.90 -9.96 7.30
C ALA A 85 9.91 -9.50 6.23
N TRP A 86 11.17 -9.32 6.60
CA TRP A 86 12.23 -8.80 5.73
C TRP A 86 12.39 -9.54 4.39
N PRO A 87 12.36 -10.88 4.29
CA PRO A 87 12.51 -11.57 3.01
C PRO A 87 11.40 -11.25 2.00
N TYR A 88 10.21 -10.89 2.47
CA TYR A 88 9.01 -10.65 1.66
C TYR A 88 8.78 -9.16 1.36
N SER A 89 9.21 -8.28 2.27
CA SER A 89 9.03 -6.84 2.12
C SER A 89 9.99 -6.26 1.09
N ALA A 90 9.46 -5.59 0.08
CA ALA A 90 10.20 -4.85 -0.92
C ALA A 90 10.31 -3.35 -0.59
N GLY A 91 9.29 -2.83 0.09
CA GLY A 91 9.22 -1.52 0.72
C GLY A 91 8.67 -1.61 2.14
N TRP A 92 8.85 -0.54 2.91
CA TRP A 92 8.31 -0.43 4.26
C TRP A 92 8.01 1.03 4.64
N THR A 93 6.77 1.33 5.02
CA THR A 93 6.41 2.60 5.66
C THR A 93 6.30 2.43 7.18
N GLN A 94 7.07 3.22 7.93
CA GLN A 94 7.13 3.22 9.38
C GLN A 94 6.83 4.63 9.92
N ARG A 95 5.92 4.72 10.90
CA ARG A 95 5.58 5.96 11.58
C ARG A 95 6.23 6.03 12.97
N TYR A 96 6.83 7.17 13.30
CA TYR A 96 7.38 7.50 14.62
C TYR A 96 6.71 8.77 15.15
N GLY A 97 5.50 8.63 15.69
CA GLY A 97 4.71 9.78 16.12
C GLY A 97 4.26 10.66 14.94
N ARG A 98 4.95 11.79 14.72
CA ARG A 98 4.68 12.70 13.60
C ARG A 98 5.57 12.45 12.38
N GLN A 99 6.76 11.87 12.58
CA GLN A 99 7.69 11.57 11.50
C GLN A 99 7.26 10.29 10.78
N VAL A 100 7.37 10.27 9.45
CA VAL A 100 7.18 9.06 8.63
C VAL A 100 8.50 8.69 7.96
N ALA A 101 8.82 7.41 7.96
CA ALA A 101 9.99 6.86 7.31
C ALA A 101 9.57 5.81 6.29
N ILE A 102 10.05 5.95 5.05
CA ILE A 102 9.86 4.96 4.00
C ILE A 102 11.20 4.30 3.74
N GLY A 103 11.24 2.98 3.67
CA GLY A 103 12.42 2.21 3.26
C GLY A 103 12.13 1.48 1.96
N ILE A 104 12.95 1.67 0.93
CA ILE A 104 12.83 0.93 -0.33
C ILE A 104 14.12 0.13 -0.55
N LYS A 105 14.00 -1.19 -0.77
CA LYS A 105 15.16 -2.01 -1.08
C LYS A 105 15.76 -1.63 -2.45
N PRO A 106 17.09 -1.52 -2.58
CA PRO A 106 17.73 -1.32 -3.87
C PRO A 106 17.59 -2.55 -4.78
N PRO A 107 17.80 -2.41 -6.11
CA PRO A 107 17.54 -3.46 -7.09
C PRO A 107 18.19 -4.81 -6.74
N ARG A 108 19.47 -4.79 -6.34
CA ARG A 108 20.24 -5.98 -5.94
C ARG A 108 19.61 -6.78 -4.80
N LEU A 109 18.86 -6.14 -3.89
CA LEU A 109 18.18 -6.81 -2.79
C LEU A 109 16.75 -7.25 -3.17
N LEU A 110 16.13 -6.59 -4.14
CA LEU A 110 14.82 -6.98 -4.68
C LEU A 110 14.89 -8.25 -5.53
N GLU A 111 16.01 -8.50 -6.19
CA GLU A 111 16.23 -9.69 -7.02
C GLU A 111 16.23 -10.98 -6.18
N VAL A 112 16.82 -10.93 -4.99
CA VAL A 112 16.95 -12.06 -4.05
C VAL A 112 15.80 -12.16 -3.04
N SER A 113 14.86 -11.22 -3.06
CA SER A 113 13.69 -11.24 -2.17
C SER A 113 12.67 -12.30 -2.61
N ASP A 114 11.93 -12.88 -1.66
CA ASP A 114 10.94 -13.92 -1.93
C ASP A 114 9.73 -13.35 -2.68
N LYS A 115 9.42 -13.92 -3.85
CA LYS A 115 8.36 -13.46 -4.76
C LYS A 115 7.12 -14.35 -4.75
N ARG A 116 6.99 -15.33 -3.84
CA ARG A 116 5.88 -16.31 -3.84
C ARG A 116 4.51 -15.62 -3.79
N ILE A 117 4.25 -14.84 -2.75
CA ILE A 117 2.99 -14.13 -2.55
C ILE A 117 2.72 -13.16 -3.72
N GLY A 118 3.73 -12.40 -4.12
CA GLY A 118 3.58 -11.40 -5.18
C GLY A 118 3.23 -11.99 -6.55
N ARG A 119 3.67 -13.21 -6.87
CA ARG A 119 3.37 -13.87 -8.15
C ARG A 119 1.89 -14.22 -8.34
N HIS A 120 1.17 -14.43 -7.24
CA HIS A 120 -0.26 -14.72 -7.26
C HIS A 120 -1.12 -13.45 -7.39
N LEU A 121 -0.55 -12.28 -7.10
CA LEU A 121 -1.30 -11.02 -7.01
C LEU A 121 -0.99 -10.07 -8.17
N PHE A 122 0.29 -9.93 -8.50
CA PHE A 122 0.77 -8.91 -9.41
C PHE A 122 1.06 -9.46 -10.79
N VAL A 123 0.83 -8.64 -11.81
CA VAL A 123 1.39 -8.83 -13.15
C VAL A 123 2.90 -8.71 -13.03
N GLU A 124 3.64 -9.68 -13.58
CA GLU A 124 5.09 -9.70 -13.45
C GLU A 124 5.73 -8.47 -14.12
N GLU A 125 6.53 -7.74 -13.33
CA GLU A 125 7.35 -6.63 -13.83
C GLU A 125 8.82 -7.06 -13.86
N LYS A 126 9.39 -7.10 -15.07
CA LYS A 126 10.76 -7.54 -15.31
C LYS A 126 11.77 -6.40 -15.15
N ASN A 127 11.34 -5.16 -15.36
CA ASN A 127 12.22 -4.00 -15.22
C ASN A 127 12.36 -3.60 -13.74
N SER A 128 13.60 -3.67 -13.23
CA SER A 128 13.91 -3.34 -11.84
C SER A 128 13.66 -1.89 -11.48
N GLU A 129 13.89 -0.95 -12.40
CA GLU A 129 13.60 0.47 -12.17
C GLU A 129 12.09 0.70 -12.06
N THR A 130 11.29 0.17 -13.00
CA THR A 130 9.83 0.23 -12.94
C THR A 130 9.31 -0.35 -11.63
N LYS A 131 9.90 -1.46 -11.16
CA LYS A 131 9.56 -2.05 -9.87
C LYS A 131 9.91 -1.12 -8.69
N ILE A 132 11.03 -0.42 -8.71
CA ILE A 132 11.34 0.58 -7.67
C ILE A 132 10.36 1.75 -7.72
N ARG A 133 10.01 2.24 -8.92
CA ARG A 133 9.03 3.32 -9.06
C ARG A 133 7.66 2.89 -8.54
N HIS A 134 7.24 1.67 -8.83
CA HIS A 134 6.03 1.04 -8.27
C HIS A 134 6.09 1.09 -6.74
N LEU A 135 7.14 0.51 -6.13
CA LEU A 135 7.25 0.41 -4.67
C LEU A 135 7.26 1.78 -4.01
N MET A 136 8.01 2.73 -4.56
CA MET A 136 8.03 4.09 -4.05
C MET A 136 6.65 4.76 -4.15
N CYS A 137 5.94 4.56 -5.25
CA CYS A 137 4.59 5.08 -5.42
C CYS A 137 3.63 4.50 -4.35
N HIS A 138 3.66 3.18 -4.15
CA HIS A 138 2.86 2.47 -3.15
C HIS A 138 3.12 2.99 -1.73
N GLU A 139 4.38 3.03 -1.31
CA GLU A 139 4.77 3.46 0.03
C GLU A 139 4.54 4.96 0.26
N LEU A 140 4.71 5.79 -0.77
CA LEU A 140 4.43 7.22 -0.65
C LEU A 140 2.93 7.47 -0.41
N THR A 141 2.04 6.70 -1.05
CA THR A 141 0.61 6.77 -0.79
C THR A 141 0.28 6.45 0.67
N HIS A 142 0.90 5.40 1.24
CA HIS A 142 0.77 5.12 2.67
C HIS A 142 1.24 6.26 3.55
N ALA A 143 2.37 6.88 3.22
CA ALA A 143 2.88 8.02 3.97
C ALA A 143 1.94 9.23 3.92
N CYS A 144 1.36 9.55 2.76
CA CYS A 144 0.36 10.61 2.61
C CYS A 144 -0.92 10.33 3.40
N ALA A 145 -1.34 9.06 3.47
CA ALA A 145 -2.53 8.63 4.21
C ALA A 145 -2.29 8.38 5.72
N ALA A 146 -1.03 8.42 6.18
CA ALA A 146 -0.64 7.92 7.51
C ALA A 146 -1.34 8.62 8.68
N SER A 147 -1.74 9.89 8.52
CA SER A 147 -2.45 10.67 9.55
C SER A 147 -3.90 10.20 9.74
N LEU A 148 -4.53 9.67 8.69
CA LEU A 148 -5.95 9.28 8.67
C LEU A 148 -6.21 7.93 9.35
N LYS A 149 -5.17 7.10 9.52
CA LYS A 149 -5.26 5.76 10.12
C LYS A 149 -6.32 4.88 9.41
N LEU A 150 -6.28 4.87 8.08
CA LEU A 150 -7.23 4.12 7.27
C LEU A 150 -7.21 2.61 7.58
N PRO A 151 -8.35 1.91 7.39
CA PRO A 151 -8.37 0.46 7.51
C PRO A 151 -7.49 -0.16 6.43
N ALA A 152 -6.92 -1.34 6.72
CA ALA A 152 -5.90 -1.96 5.87
C ALA A 152 -6.36 -2.13 4.41
N TRP A 153 -7.59 -2.58 4.20
CA TRP A 153 -8.15 -2.76 2.85
C TRP A 153 -8.14 -1.46 2.03
N LEU A 154 -8.48 -0.33 2.66
CA LEU A 154 -8.56 0.96 1.97
C LEU A 154 -7.16 1.53 1.75
N ASN A 155 -6.28 1.42 2.74
CA ASN A 155 -4.92 1.92 2.63
C ASN A 155 -4.12 1.17 1.55
N GLU A 156 -4.21 -0.17 1.51
CA GLU A 156 -3.59 -0.98 0.45
C GLU A 156 -4.26 -0.76 -0.91
N GLY A 157 -5.58 -0.67 -0.95
CA GLY A 157 -6.32 -0.44 -2.20
C GLY A 157 -5.96 0.90 -2.85
N LEU A 158 -5.91 1.99 -2.07
CA LEU A 158 -5.50 3.31 -2.55
C LEU A 158 -4.07 3.28 -3.07
N ALA A 159 -3.15 2.65 -2.35
CA ALA A 159 -1.76 2.53 -2.77
C ALA A 159 -1.63 1.78 -4.11
N ALA A 160 -2.27 0.62 -4.24
CA ALA A 160 -2.26 -0.18 -5.46
C ALA A 160 -2.91 0.55 -6.66
N VAL A 161 -4.06 1.20 -6.48
CA VAL A 161 -4.71 1.98 -7.55
C VAL A 161 -3.88 3.22 -7.94
N THR A 162 -3.17 3.83 -7.00
CA THR A 162 -2.23 4.93 -7.31
C THR A 162 -1.09 4.44 -8.20
N VAL A 163 -0.55 3.25 -7.92
CA VAL A 163 0.47 2.63 -8.77
C VAL A 163 -0.05 2.41 -10.18
N ASP A 164 -1.27 1.87 -10.33
CA ASP A 164 -1.88 1.65 -11.65
C ASP A 164 -2.00 2.95 -12.45
N ARG A 165 -2.48 4.02 -11.79
CA ARG A 165 -2.57 5.37 -12.39
C ARG A 165 -1.20 5.91 -12.79
N TYR A 166 -0.20 5.76 -11.93
CA TYR A 166 1.15 6.25 -12.18
C TYR A 166 1.84 5.51 -13.34
N LEU A 167 1.68 4.19 -13.42
CA LEU A 167 2.28 3.38 -14.47
C LEU A 167 1.45 3.33 -15.76
N GLY A 168 0.22 3.85 -15.74
CA GLY A 168 -0.71 3.83 -16.88
C GLY A 168 -1.15 2.42 -17.26
N LYS A 169 -1.02 1.44 -16.37
CA LYS A 169 -1.36 0.04 -16.61
C LYS A 169 -1.79 -0.64 -15.33
N ARG A 170 -2.60 -1.68 -15.46
CA ARG A 170 -3.01 -2.52 -14.34
C ARG A 170 -1.83 -3.35 -13.81
N THR A 171 -1.59 -3.29 -12.50
CA THR A 171 -0.53 -4.07 -11.83
C THR A 171 -1.04 -5.26 -11.05
N ILE A 172 -2.30 -5.26 -10.61
CA ILE A 172 -2.97 -6.43 -10.05
C ILE A 172 -3.55 -7.27 -11.18
N ARG A 173 -3.38 -8.59 -11.11
CA ARG A 173 -3.84 -9.46 -12.20
C ARG A 173 -5.38 -9.47 -12.27
N PRO A 174 -5.99 -9.33 -13.48
CA PRO A 174 -7.44 -9.33 -13.63
C PRO A 174 -8.13 -10.60 -13.12
N ASP A 175 -7.48 -11.76 -13.24
CA ASP A 175 -8.00 -13.04 -12.78
C ASP A 175 -8.18 -13.12 -11.25
N THR A 176 -7.58 -12.20 -10.49
CA THR A 176 -7.80 -12.12 -9.03
C THR A 176 -9.22 -11.70 -8.64
N VAL A 177 -10.04 -11.19 -9.58
CA VAL A 177 -11.49 -11.02 -9.34
C VAL A 177 -12.14 -12.36 -8.99
N GLU A 178 -11.64 -13.48 -9.51
CA GLU A 178 -12.15 -14.81 -9.19
C GLU A 178 -11.94 -15.18 -7.70
N LEU A 179 -10.95 -14.59 -7.02
CA LEU A 179 -10.80 -14.75 -5.57
C LEU A 179 -11.97 -14.09 -4.82
N LEU A 180 -12.54 -13.01 -5.36
CA LEU A 180 -13.75 -12.38 -4.81
C LEU A 180 -14.98 -13.27 -5.02
N ARG A 181 -15.03 -14.06 -6.09
CA ARG A 181 -16.12 -15.00 -6.32
C ARG A 181 -16.01 -16.23 -5.42
N SER A 182 -14.85 -16.87 -5.40
CA SER A 182 -14.65 -18.21 -4.81
C SER A 182 -14.43 -18.21 -3.29
N TYR A 183 -13.81 -17.16 -2.73
CA TYR A 183 -13.45 -17.16 -1.31
C TYR A 183 -14.68 -17.17 -0.40
N ARG A 184 -14.70 -18.06 0.59
CA ARG A 184 -15.71 -18.11 1.67
C ARG A 184 -15.02 -18.47 3.00
N PRO A 185 -15.52 -17.97 4.14
CA PRO A 185 -16.64 -17.03 4.30
C PRO A 185 -16.29 -15.58 3.97
N LYS A 186 -17.30 -14.79 3.60
CA LYS A 186 -17.16 -13.32 3.41
C LYS A 186 -17.29 -12.66 4.77
N HIS A 187 -16.28 -11.87 5.15
CA HIS A 187 -16.26 -11.19 6.45
C HIS A 187 -15.64 -9.81 6.30
N ARG A 188 -15.82 -8.97 7.33
CA ARG A 188 -15.14 -7.69 7.44
C ARG A 188 -13.62 -7.87 7.27
N PRO A 189 -12.93 -7.03 6.48
CA PRO A 189 -11.50 -7.14 6.31
C PRO A 189 -10.73 -7.03 7.65
N PRO A 190 -9.68 -7.83 7.82
CA PRO A 190 -8.84 -7.81 9.02
C PRO A 190 -8.00 -6.52 9.11
N THR A 191 -7.53 -6.23 10.32
CA THR A 191 -6.53 -5.20 10.56
C THR A 191 -5.15 -5.61 10.03
N TYR A 192 -4.22 -4.65 9.89
CA TYR A 192 -2.82 -4.94 9.55
C TYR A 192 -2.16 -5.98 10.46
N ARG A 193 -2.50 -6.00 11.75
CA ARG A 193 -1.93 -6.94 12.72
C ARG A 193 -2.40 -8.37 12.46
N GLU A 194 -3.65 -8.52 12.05
CA GLU A 194 -4.27 -9.80 11.76
C GLU A 194 -3.81 -10.32 10.39
N LEU A 195 -3.74 -9.46 9.37
CA LEU A 195 -3.27 -9.80 8.02
C LEU A 195 -1.93 -10.56 8.01
N LEU A 196 -0.98 -10.12 8.83
CA LEU A 196 0.36 -10.72 8.89
C LEU A 196 0.40 -12.13 9.50
N ARG A 197 -0.72 -12.61 10.03
CA ARG A 197 -0.86 -13.94 10.64
C ARG A 197 -1.67 -14.89 9.77
N LEU A 198 -2.25 -14.39 8.69
CA LEU A 198 -3.11 -15.18 7.81
C LEU A 198 -2.28 -16.09 6.91
N GLU A 199 -2.91 -17.17 6.49
CA GLU A 199 -2.40 -18.04 5.44
C GLU A 199 -2.36 -17.31 4.09
N GLU A 200 -1.51 -17.77 3.17
CA GLU A 200 -1.20 -17.08 1.92
C GLU A 200 -2.45 -16.79 1.07
N GLN A 201 -3.39 -17.74 0.95
CA GLN A 201 -4.61 -17.55 0.16
C GLN A 201 -5.56 -16.53 0.79
N VAL A 202 -5.68 -16.55 2.13
CA VAL A 202 -6.52 -15.60 2.88
C VAL A 202 -5.93 -14.19 2.79
N PHE A 203 -4.60 -14.09 2.91
CA PHE A 203 -3.88 -12.83 2.69
C PHE A 203 -4.12 -12.31 1.28
N ALA A 204 -3.99 -13.17 0.26
CA ALA A 204 -4.19 -12.81 -1.13
C ALA A 204 -5.60 -12.27 -1.38
N TYR A 205 -6.63 -12.96 -0.89
CA TYR A 205 -8.03 -12.50 -0.97
C TYR A 205 -8.19 -11.08 -0.39
N HIS A 206 -7.74 -10.86 0.84
CA HIS A 206 -7.91 -9.55 1.47
C HIS A 206 -7.09 -8.44 0.80
N ALA A 207 -5.90 -8.76 0.28
CA ALA A 207 -5.08 -7.81 -0.47
C ALA A 207 -5.78 -7.36 -1.77
N VAL A 208 -6.30 -8.30 -2.58
CA VAL A 208 -6.97 -7.95 -3.85
C VAL A 208 -8.33 -7.33 -3.63
N ARG A 209 -9.03 -7.70 -2.55
CA ARG A 209 -10.34 -7.13 -2.22
C ARG A 209 -10.27 -5.62 -2.02
N GLY A 210 -9.26 -5.13 -1.32
CA GLY A 210 -9.05 -3.70 -1.12
C GLY A 210 -8.84 -2.96 -2.44
N TYR A 211 -7.99 -3.52 -3.31
CA TYR A 211 -7.72 -2.99 -4.64
C TYR A 211 -8.99 -2.91 -5.50
N TRP A 212 -9.72 -4.02 -5.65
CA TRP A 212 -10.91 -4.07 -6.49
C TRP A 212 -12.04 -3.18 -5.96
N LEU A 213 -12.16 -3.04 -4.64
CA LEU A 213 -13.16 -2.16 -4.04
C LEU A 213 -12.84 -0.69 -4.31
N VAL A 214 -11.58 -0.26 -4.17
CA VAL A 214 -11.18 1.10 -4.53
C VAL A 214 -11.40 1.38 -6.02
N GLN A 215 -11.03 0.43 -6.88
CA GLN A 215 -11.25 0.54 -8.33
C GLN A 215 -12.75 0.66 -8.65
N TYR A 216 -13.58 -0.22 -8.06
CA TYR A 216 -15.03 -0.20 -8.25
C TYR A 216 -15.65 1.12 -7.79
N LEU A 217 -15.23 1.65 -6.63
CA LEU A 217 -15.72 2.93 -6.11
C LEU A 217 -15.36 4.10 -7.03
N GLU A 218 -14.13 4.14 -7.53
CA GLU A 218 -13.70 5.23 -8.42
C GLU A 218 -14.36 5.17 -9.80
N GLU A 219 -14.62 3.98 -10.34
CA GLU A 219 -15.29 3.82 -11.63
C GLU A 219 -16.82 3.97 -11.56
N SER A 220 -17.44 3.60 -10.45
CA SER A 220 -18.90 3.71 -10.27
C SER A 220 -19.34 5.05 -9.66
N GLN A 221 -18.46 5.70 -8.89
CA GLN A 221 -18.77 6.89 -8.10
C GLN A 221 -17.57 7.86 -8.09
N ALA A 222 -17.28 8.45 -9.25
CA ALA A 222 -16.10 9.30 -9.44
C ALA A 222 -15.92 10.36 -8.34
N GLY A 223 -14.71 10.40 -7.77
CA GLY A 223 -14.31 11.33 -6.71
C GLY A 223 -14.97 11.08 -5.35
N CYS A 224 -15.72 9.98 -5.17
CA CYS A 224 -16.29 9.61 -3.88
C CYS A 224 -15.19 9.45 -2.83
N LEU A 225 -14.11 8.73 -3.15
CA LEU A 225 -13.02 8.50 -2.19
C LEU A 225 -12.30 9.80 -1.84
N LYS A 226 -12.04 10.67 -2.81
CA LYS A 226 -11.45 11.99 -2.55
C LYS A 226 -12.30 12.82 -1.57
N ARG A 227 -13.62 12.85 -1.76
CA ARG A 227 -14.54 13.54 -0.83
C ARG A 227 -14.53 12.88 0.56
N LEU A 228 -14.64 11.56 0.60
CA LEU A 228 -14.62 10.77 1.83
C LEU A 228 -13.34 11.00 2.65
N LEU A 229 -12.17 10.99 2.00
CA LEU A 229 -10.89 11.19 2.65
C LEU A 229 -10.72 12.61 3.17
N SER A 230 -11.30 13.61 2.50
CA SER A 230 -11.23 15.02 2.95
C SER A 230 -11.96 15.28 4.27
N SER A 231 -12.96 14.46 4.58
CA SER A 231 -13.77 14.54 5.80
C SER A 231 -13.68 13.27 6.64
N TRP A 232 -12.58 12.52 6.53
CA TRP A 232 -12.44 11.20 7.17
C TRP A 232 -12.57 11.30 8.70
N GLN A 233 -13.58 10.62 9.26
CA GLN A 233 -13.85 10.57 10.70
C GLN A 233 -13.46 9.24 11.36
N GLY A 234 -12.81 8.35 10.62
CA GLY A 234 -12.42 7.01 11.08
C GLY A 234 -13.22 5.88 10.42
N ASP A 235 -12.75 4.65 10.65
CA ASP A 235 -13.14 3.46 9.89
C ASP A 235 -14.65 3.18 9.90
N GLY A 236 -15.31 3.28 11.06
CA GLY A 236 -16.74 3.00 11.18
C GLY A 236 -17.61 3.99 10.40
N ALA A 237 -17.29 5.28 10.48
CA ALA A 237 -17.98 6.32 9.71
C ALA A 237 -17.69 6.20 8.21
N GLY A 238 -16.44 5.85 7.86
CA GLY A 238 -16.04 5.64 6.48
C GLY A 238 -16.76 4.47 5.80
N GLU A 239 -16.84 3.32 6.48
CA GLU A 239 -17.60 2.16 5.98
C GLU A 239 -19.09 2.47 5.83
N ALA A 240 -19.70 3.19 6.79
CA ALA A 240 -21.09 3.60 6.70
C ALA A 240 -21.36 4.51 5.49
N GLU A 241 -20.48 5.47 5.23
CA GLU A 241 -20.61 6.38 4.10
C GLU A 241 -20.43 5.66 2.75
N ILE A 242 -19.48 4.72 2.66
CA ILE A 242 -19.30 3.90 1.46
C ILE A 242 -20.54 3.04 1.20
N ALA A 243 -21.06 2.37 2.24
CA ALA A 243 -22.28 1.57 2.11
C ALA A 243 -23.46 2.45 1.65
N ARG A 244 -23.62 3.64 2.23
CA ARG A 244 -24.66 4.61 1.86
C ARG A 244 -24.54 5.04 0.39
N VAL A 245 -23.35 5.40 -0.08
CA VAL A 245 -23.09 5.81 -1.47
C VAL A 245 -23.41 4.68 -2.46
N LEU A 246 -23.17 3.43 -2.06
CA LEU A 246 -23.49 2.26 -2.87
C LEU A 246 -24.94 1.78 -2.72
N GLY A 247 -25.78 2.46 -1.92
CA GLY A 247 -27.15 2.02 -1.64
C GLY A 247 -27.19 0.66 -0.97
N MET A 248 -26.30 0.42 -0.02
CA MET A 248 -26.17 -0.81 0.76
C MET A 248 -26.39 -0.54 2.24
N GLU A 249 -26.98 -1.52 2.93
CA GLU A 249 -27.03 -1.51 4.38
C GLU A 249 -25.68 -1.94 4.97
N LEU A 250 -25.18 -1.19 5.96
CA LEU A 250 -23.87 -1.47 6.57
C LEU A 250 -23.76 -2.90 7.13
N GLY A 251 -24.85 -3.43 7.71
CA GLY A 251 -24.87 -4.78 8.29
C GLY A 251 -24.61 -5.89 7.27
N ASN A 252 -24.98 -5.66 6.01
CA ASN A 252 -24.85 -6.63 4.92
C ASN A 252 -23.72 -6.26 3.93
N PHE A 253 -23.01 -5.15 4.18
CA PHE A 253 -22.07 -4.58 3.22
C PHE A 253 -20.98 -5.57 2.84
N TRP A 254 -20.27 -6.12 3.83
CA TRP A 254 -19.14 -7.02 3.58
C TRP A 254 -19.53 -8.39 3.05
N ASP A 255 -20.79 -8.79 3.20
CA ASP A 255 -21.28 -10.06 2.67
C ASP A 255 -21.66 -9.97 1.19
N GLN A 256 -22.10 -8.78 0.76
CA GLN A 256 -22.66 -8.57 -0.59
C GLN A 256 -21.73 -7.82 -1.54
N ILE A 257 -20.76 -7.04 -1.04
CA ILE A 257 -19.95 -6.15 -1.88
C ILE A 257 -19.10 -6.93 -2.90
N ASP A 258 -18.65 -8.14 -2.55
CA ASP A 258 -17.83 -8.96 -3.45
C ASP A 258 -18.62 -9.35 -4.71
N ASP A 259 -19.88 -9.78 -4.54
CA ASP A 259 -20.73 -10.18 -5.67
C ASP A 259 -21.06 -8.98 -6.57
N ARG A 260 -21.27 -7.79 -6.00
CA ARG A 260 -21.45 -6.55 -6.77
C ARG A 260 -20.20 -6.17 -7.57
N MET A 261 -19.01 -6.27 -6.97
CA MET A 261 -17.74 -6.01 -7.66
C MET A 261 -17.52 -6.99 -8.80
N VAL A 262 -17.75 -8.29 -8.56
CA VAL A 262 -17.62 -9.34 -9.58
C VAL A 262 -18.54 -9.05 -10.77
N ALA A 263 -19.84 -8.85 -10.53
CA ALA A 263 -20.81 -8.56 -11.59
C ALA A 263 -20.44 -7.30 -12.39
N TYR A 264 -19.94 -6.26 -11.71
CA TYR A 264 -19.48 -5.03 -12.36
C TYR A 264 -18.29 -5.29 -13.31
N PHE A 265 -17.26 -5.99 -12.83
CA PHE A 265 -16.04 -6.24 -13.62
C PHE A 265 -16.24 -7.27 -14.73
N GLU A 266 -17.21 -8.17 -14.60
CA GLU A 266 -17.69 -9.02 -15.71
C GLU A 266 -18.34 -8.20 -16.82
N MET A 267 -19.28 -7.32 -16.46
CA MET A 267 -19.94 -6.44 -17.43
C MET A 267 -18.95 -5.55 -18.19
N LYS A 268 -17.86 -5.14 -17.53
CA LYS A 268 -16.76 -4.37 -18.13
C LYS A 268 -15.78 -5.21 -18.97
N GLY A 269 -15.94 -6.54 -19.02
CA GLY A 269 -15.04 -7.44 -19.72
C GLY A 269 -13.64 -7.53 -19.11
N VAL A 270 -13.47 -7.17 -17.83
CA VAL A 270 -12.19 -7.31 -17.11
C VAL A 270 -11.88 -8.78 -16.86
N ILE A 271 -12.92 -9.57 -16.63
CA ILE A 271 -12.88 -11.03 -16.65
C ILE A 271 -13.92 -11.52 -17.66
N SER A 272 -13.60 -12.62 -18.36
CA SER A 272 -14.59 -13.28 -19.21
C SER A 272 -15.69 -13.83 -18.32
N SER A 273 -16.96 -13.60 -18.69
CA SER A 273 -18.08 -14.39 -18.18
C SER A 273 -17.76 -15.84 -18.52
N VAL A 274 -17.37 -16.64 -17.53
CA VAL A 274 -17.21 -18.07 -17.75
C VAL A 274 -18.61 -18.60 -18.02
N ALA A 275 -18.79 -19.13 -19.24
CA ALA A 275 -20.00 -19.81 -19.68
C ALA A 275 -20.32 -21.03 -18.81
#